data_AF-A0AAV4DTB2-F1
#
_entry.id   AF-A0AAV4DTB2-F1
#
_cell.length_a   1.000
_cell.length_b   1.000
_cell.length_c   1.000
_cell.angle_alpha   90.00
_cell.angle_beta   90.00
_cell.angle_gamma   90.00
#
_symmetry.space_group_name_H-M   'P 1'
#
loop_
_entity.id
_entity.type
_entity.pdbx_description
1 polymer ?
#
loop_
_entity_poly.entity_id
_entity_poly.type
_entity_poly.pdbx_seq_one_letter_code
_entity_poly.pdbx_strand_id
1 'polypeptide(L)'
;MIANGCSRQGLTLEECRRRCPPDVCPACHNAHDSVTISGSAEGVDTLLSQLKKDGIFSKEVVSGGLAFHRPEMSKLDNEQRRRMGPVIANPKPRSSKWISTCFEGTDLALPAAQTASPEYFIHNTTGMVLFHQAVLQIPRDAIVIEIGPHGLLSPVVKRTMENNLTSLSLMRRNHDDNIGFFLSNLGKCYLKGLDINPMALHPPVSFPVPLKTPMISPLISKAWDHTASWYVPKFSDYCRSGDTVDFLLDIEKDAEFEGMAGHVVKYFQCE
;
A
#
# COMPACT_ATOMS: atom_id res chain seq x y z
N MET A 1 -3.72 24.68 18.38
CA MET A 1 -4.76 24.17 17.46
C MET A 1 -4.08 23.64 16.20
N ILE A 2 -4.67 22.64 15.54
CA ILE A 2 -4.16 22.08 14.27
C ILE A 2 -5.29 22.10 13.25
N ALA A 3 -5.00 22.54 12.03
CA ALA A 3 -5.94 22.48 10.93
C ALA A 3 -5.28 21.94 9.66
N ASN A 4 -6.04 21.17 8.88
CA ASN A 4 -5.63 20.68 7.58
C ASN A 4 -6.16 21.59 6.48
N GLY A 5 -5.28 22.12 5.63
CA GLY A 5 -5.67 22.55 4.28
C GLY A 5 -5.73 21.32 3.38
N CYS A 6 -6.90 21.01 2.80
CA CYS A 6 -7.05 19.81 1.97
C CYS A 6 -8.12 20.03 0.90
N SER A 7 -7.78 20.64 -0.23
CA SER A 7 -8.72 20.83 -1.35
C SER A 7 -8.19 20.17 -2.63
N ARG A 8 -9.00 20.13 -3.70
CA ARG A 8 -8.56 19.80 -5.08
C ARG A 8 -7.64 20.87 -5.70
N GLN A 9 -7.52 22.00 -5.01
CA GLN A 9 -6.74 23.22 -5.26
C GLN A 9 -6.10 23.64 -3.91
N GLY A 10 -5.54 22.69 -3.16
CA GLY A 10 -5.04 22.98 -1.82
C GLY A 10 -3.73 23.77 -1.87
N LEU A 11 -3.18 24.10 -0.69
CA LEU A 11 -1.95 24.89 -0.58
C LEU A 11 -0.72 24.01 -0.79
N THR A 12 0.21 24.48 -1.63
CA THR A 12 1.57 23.95 -1.64
C THR A 12 2.29 24.32 -0.34
N LEU A 13 3.34 23.58 0.01
CA LEU A 13 4.15 23.89 1.19
C LEU A 13 4.76 25.30 1.13
N GLU A 14 5.21 25.73 -0.04
CA GLU A 14 5.77 27.06 -0.26
C GLU A 14 4.73 28.16 -0.08
N GLU A 15 3.55 27.99 -0.68
CA GLU A 15 2.47 28.97 -0.54
C GLU A 15 1.93 29.02 0.90
N CYS A 16 1.89 27.88 1.58
CA CYS A 16 1.54 27.81 3.00
C CYS A 16 2.52 28.62 3.84
N ARG A 17 3.84 28.46 3.64
CA ARG A 17 4.87 29.27 4.34
C ARG A 17 4.69 30.77 4.11
N ARG A 18 4.37 31.18 2.88
CA ARG A 18 4.18 32.59 2.52
C ARG A 18 2.96 33.23 3.18
N ARG A 19 1.91 32.44 3.42
CA ARG A 19 0.64 32.90 4.00
C ARG A 19 0.54 32.75 5.52
N CYS A 20 1.40 31.93 6.13
CA CYS A 20 1.36 31.71 7.58
C CYS A 20 1.65 33.02 8.35
N PRO A 21 0.79 33.43 9.30
CA PRO A 21 1.14 34.46 10.26
C PRO A 21 2.29 34.00 11.19
N PRO A 22 2.95 34.91 11.92
CA PRO A 22 4.15 34.59 12.71
C PRO A 22 4.00 33.47 13.75
N ASP A 23 2.79 33.21 14.23
CA ASP A 23 2.47 32.25 15.29
C ASP A 23 1.88 30.92 14.77
N VAL A 24 1.86 30.75 13.45
CA VAL A 24 1.42 29.55 12.72
C VAL A 24 2.56 29.06 11.82
N CYS A 25 2.73 27.75 11.72
CA CYS A 25 3.68 27.15 10.81
C CYS A 25 3.09 25.93 10.08
N PRO A 26 3.65 25.56 8.92
CA PRO A 26 3.43 24.24 8.35
C PRO A 26 3.93 23.16 9.31
N ALA A 27 3.10 22.16 9.56
CA ALA A 27 3.34 21.08 10.51
C ALA A 27 3.46 19.72 9.82
N CYS A 28 2.67 19.47 8.79
CA CYS A 28 2.75 18.23 8.00
C CYS A 28 2.61 18.55 6.50
N HIS A 29 3.53 18.06 5.70
CA HIS A 29 3.42 18.07 4.24
C HIS A 29 2.84 16.73 3.79
N ASN A 30 1.52 16.67 3.58
CA ASN A 30 0.79 15.42 3.33
C ASN A 30 0.77 15.05 1.85
N ALA A 31 0.60 16.04 0.97
CA ALA A 31 0.67 15.91 -0.48
C ALA A 31 1.15 17.23 -1.09
N HIS A 32 1.44 17.25 -2.40
CA HIS A 32 1.85 18.44 -3.14
C HIS A 32 0.94 19.66 -2.88
N ASP A 33 -0.37 19.44 -2.75
CA ASP A 33 -1.39 20.45 -2.48
C ASP A 33 -2.10 20.24 -1.13
N SER A 34 -1.50 19.51 -0.18
CA SER A 34 -2.11 19.30 1.13
C SER A 34 -1.11 19.45 2.26
N VAL A 35 -1.35 20.49 3.07
CA VAL A 35 -0.51 20.86 4.20
C VAL A 35 -1.36 20.99 5.46
N THR A 36 -0.87 20.42 6.55
CA THR A 36 -1.37 20.66 7.89
C THR A 36 -0.64 21.85 8.48
N ILE A 37 -1.38 22.81 9.04
CA ILE A 37 -0.85 23.95 9.78
C ILE A 37 -1.04 23.75 11.29
N SER A 38 -0.12 24.29 12.08
CA SER A 38 -0.13 24.23 13.53
C SER A 38 0.21 25.61 14.08
N GLY A 39 -0.54 26.06 15.09
CA GLY A 39 -0.42 27.44 15.55
C GLY A 39 -1.24 27.74 16.80
N SER A 40 -1.24 29.01 17.19
CA SER A 40 -2.22 29.52 18.15
C SER A 40 -3.64 29.36 17.59
N ALA A 41 -4.66 29.34 18.45
CA ALA A 41 -6.05 29.27 17.99
C ALA A 41 -6.40 30.46 17.10
N GLU A 42 -6.07 31.68 17.54
CA GLU A 42 -6.35 32.92 16.82
C GLU A 42 -5.63 33.00 15.46
N GLY A 43 -4.34 32.63 15.42
CA GLY A 43 -3.56 32.62 14.19
C GLY A 43 -4.09 31.61 13.17
N VAL A 44 -4.44 30.41 13.63
CA VAL A 44 -5.06 29.38 12.78
C VAL A 44 -6.41 29.86 12.26
N ASP A 45 -7.29 30.38 13.12
CA ASP A 45 -8.62 30.88 12.73
C ASP A 45 -8.55 32.03 11.72
N THR A 46 -7.57 32.92 11.90
CA THR A 46 -7.29 34.03 10.97
C THR A 46 -6.92 33.49 9.60
N LEU A 47 -5.98 32.55 9.54
CA LEU A 47 -5.55 31.94 8.28
C LEU A 47 -6.69 31.15 7.63
N LEU A 48 -7.43 30.33 8.38
CA LEU A 48 -8.59 29.59 7.86
C LEU A 48 -9.66 30.54 7.26
N SER A 49 -9.89 31.69 7.90
CA SER A 49 -10.82 32.70 7.40
C SER A 49 -10.34 33.33 6.09
N GLN A 50 -9.04 33.57 5.93
CA GLN A 50 -8.44 34.05 4.68
C GLN A 50 -8.55 32.98 3.57
N LEU A 51 -8.17 31.74 3.86
CA LEU A 51 -8.25 30.63 2.91
C LEU A 51 -9.68 30.40 2.42
N LYS A 52 -10.66 30.50 3.32
CA LYS A 52 -12.08 30.40 2.98
C LYS A 52 -12.53 31.52 2.02
N LYS A 53 -12.05 32.76 2.21
CA LYS A 53 -12.34 33.88 1.29
C LYS A 53 -11.76 33.63 -0.11
N ASP A 54 -10.61 32.97 -0.17
CA ASP A 54 -9.94 32.62 -1.42
C ASP A 54 -10.47 31.33 -2.05
N GLY A 55 -11.54 30.72 -1.48
CA GLY A 55 -12.15 29.50 -2.00
C GLY A 55 -11.36 28.22 -1.73
N ILE A 56 -10.34 28.27 -0.87
CA ILE A 56 -9.50 27.13 -0.52
C ILE A 56 -10.16 26.35 0.62
N PHE A 57 -10.45 25.06 0.39
CA PHE A 57 -10.99 24.20 1.43
C PHE A 57 -9.97 23.94 2.53
N SER A 58 -10.40 24.15 3.77
CA SER A 58 -9.67 23.83 4.98
C SER A 58 -10.60 23.17 6.00
N LYS A 59 -10.08 22.19 6.73
CA LYS A 59 -10.81 21.44 7.75
C LYS A 59 -9.97 21.36 9.01
N GLU A 60 -10.56 21.66 10.15
CA GLU A 60 -9.90 21.53 11.45
C GLU A 60 -9.57 20.06 11.76
N VAL A 61 -8.46 19.85 12.48
CA VAL A 61 -8.04 18.54 12.99
C VAL A 61 -8.18 18.53 14.50
N VAL A 62 -8.90 17.54 15.02
CA VAL A 62 -9.05 17.37 16.47
C VAL A 62 -7.68 17.04 17.09
N SER A 63 -7.09 18.01 17.79
CA SER A 63 -5.76 17.90 18.41
C SER A 63 -5.78 18.00 19.94
N GLY A 64 -6.97 18.02 20.56
CA GLY A 64 -7.12 18.21 22.01
C GLY A 64 -6.63 19.58 22.48
N GLY A 65 -6.66 20.59 21.60
CA GLY A 65 -6.16 21.94 21.88
C GLY A 65 -4.64 22.12 21.67
N LEU A 66 -3.89 21.03 21.49
CA LEU A 66 -2.44 21.09 21.33
C LEU A 66 -2.03 21.43 19.90
N ALA A 67 -0.86 22.05 19.75
CA ALA A 67 -0.26 22.43 18.47
C ALA A 67 1.05 21.65 18.30
N PHE A 68 0.98 20.47 17.68
CA PHE A 68 2.12 19.58 17.44
C PHE A 68 2.99 20.04 16.26
N HIS A 69 4.19 19.47 16.12
CA HIS A 69 5.09 19.67 14.97
C HIS A 69 5.46 21.14 14.74
N ARG A 70 5.83 21.82 15.83
CA ARG A 70 6.25 23.22 15.82
C ARG A 70 7.46 23.45 16.73
N PRO A 71 8.34 24.43 16.41
CA PRO A 71 9.54 24.70 17.21
C PRO A 71 9.27 24.96 18.70
N GLU A 72 8.12 25.55 19.05
CA GLU A 72 7.76 25.90 20.42
C GLU A 72 7.50 24.68 21.32
N MET A 73 7.30 23.50 20.72
CA MET A 73 7.26 22.24 21.46
C MET A 73 8.61 21.91 22.12
N SER A 74 9.71 22.57 21.70
CA SER A 74 11.04 22.41 22.29
C SER A 74 11.10 22.73 23.80
N LYS A 75 10.12 23.49 24.31
CA LYS A 75 9.94 23.72 25.75
C LYS A 75 9.75 22.42 26.55
N LEU A 76 9.31 21.35 25.89
CA LEU A 76 9.10 20.03 26.49
C LEU A 76 10.31 19.10 26.32
N ASP A 77 11.32 19.46 25.53
CA ASP A 77 12.42 18.56 25.14
C ASP A 77 13.15 17.97 26.35
N ASN A 78 13.42 18.79 27.38
CA ASN A 78 14.12 18.34 28.58
C ASN A 78 13.29 17.31 29.36
N GLU A 79 11.99 17.56 29.52
CA GLU A 79 11.11 16.63 30.23
C GLU A 79 10.86 15.35 29.41
N GLN A 80 10.72 15.49 28.10
CA GLN A 80 10.63 14.38 27.15
C GLN A 80 11.87 13.49 27.23
N ARG A 81 13.08 14.08 27.17
CA ARG A 81 14.34 13.35 27.28
C ARG A 81 14.46 12.64 28.62
N ARG A 82 14.12 13.33 29.72
CA ARG A 82 14.14 12.75 31.08
C ARG A 82 13.23 11.55 31.21
N ARG A 83 12.05 11.56 30.58
CA ARG A 83 11.07 10.46 30.63
C ARG A 83 11.37 9.33 29.65
N MET A 84 11.82 9.65 28.45
CA MET A 84 12.08 8.65 27.41
C MET A 84 13.43 7.96 27.60
N GLY A 85 14.44 8.63 28.18
CA GLY A 85 15.77 8.06 28.40
C GLY A 85 15.74 6.70 29.12
N PRO A 86 15.03 6.56 30.26
CA PRO A 86 14.91 5.27 30.94
C PRO A 86 14.13 4.20 30.14
N VAL A 87 13.15 4.61 29.32
CA VAL A 87 12.33 3.70 28.50
C VAL A 87 13.11 3.18 27.29
N ILE A 88 13.93 4.03 26.69
CA ILE A 88 14.75 3.77 25.51
C ILE A 88 16.23 3.87 25.89
N ALA A 89 16.63 3.11 26.92
CA ALA A 89 18.00 3.16 27.45
C ALA A 89 19.06 2.71 26.43
N ASN A 90 18.69 1.81 25.52
CA ASN A 90 19.57 1.28 24.47
C ASN A 90 18.91 1.47 23.09
N PRO A 91 19.04 2.66 22.46
CA PRO A 91 18.47 2.92 21.15
C PRO A 91 18.99 1.94 20.09
N LYS A 92 18.08 1.38 19.30
CA LYS A 92 18.41 0.44 18.23
C LYS A 92 18.65 1.19 16.91
N PRO A 93 19.59 0.73 16.06
CA PRO A 93 19.79 1.32 14.75
C PRO A 93 18.54 1.16 13.88
N ARG A 94 18.24 2.20 13.11
CA ARG A 94 17.20 2.16 12.09
C ARG A 94 17.75 1.46 10.85
N SER A 95 16.94 0.60 10.23
CA SER A 95 17.30 0.04 8.92
C SER A 95 16.94 1.00 7.79
N SER A 96 17.55 0.82 6.62
CA SER A 96 17.22 1.56 5.40
C SER A 96 15.76 1.38 4.93
N LYS A 97 15.06 0.34 5.41
CA LYS A 97 13.63 0.12 5.12
C LYS A 97 12.73 1.13 5.83
N TRP A 98 13.21 1.78 6.89
CA TRP A 98 12.46 2.82 7.59
C TRP A 98 12.82 4.20 7.03
N ILE A 99 11.99 4.66 6.09
CA ILE A 99 12.05 6.03 5.57
C ILE A 99 11.58 7.01 6.64
N SER A 100 12.44 7.95 7.05
CA SER A 100 12.06 8.96 8.04
C SER A 100 11.11 9.97 7.43
N THR A 101 10.16 10.45 8.22
CA THR A 101 9.30 11.60 7.88
C THR A 101 9.63 12.82 8.73
N CYS A 102 10.75 12.83 9.46
CA CYS A 102 11.20 14.01 10.21
C CYS A 102 12.65 14.39 9.91
N PHE A 103 13.41 13.55 9.19
CA PHE A 103 14.74 13.88 8.67
C PHE A 103 14.76 13.63 7.15
N GLU A 104 15.47 14.48 6.41
CA GLU A 104 15.67 14.34 4.96
C GLU A 104 17.07 14.80 4.53
N GLY A 105 17.47 14.47 3.29
CA GLY A 105 18.74 14.94 2.73
C GLY A 105 19.96 14.58 3.58
N THR A 106 20.83 15.58 3.82
CA THR A 106 22.05 15.43 4.62
C THR A 106 21.76 15.19 6.10
N ASP A 107 20.59 15.59 6.60
CA ASP A 107 20.22 15.45 8.01
C ASP A 107 19.97 13.98 8.39
N LEU A 108 19.75 13.10 7.40
CA LEU A 108 19.73 11.66 7.62
C LEU A 108 21.05 11.15 8.18
N ALA A 109 22.19 11.81 7.94
CA ALA A 109 23.49 11.42 8.49
C ALA A 109 23.68 11.82 9.97
N LEU A 110 22.77 12.64 10.53
CA LEU A 110 22.87 13.06 11.93
C LEU A 110 22.72 11.85 12.87
N PRO A 111 23.44 11.81 14.01
CA PRO A 111 23.34 10.70 14.97
C PRO A 111 21.90 10.42 15.43
N ALA A 112 21.10 11.47 15.61
CA ALA A 112 19.70 11.35 15.99
C ALA A 112 18.84 10.64 14.93
N ALA A 113 19.20 10.74 13.64
CA ALA A 113 18.49 10.07 12.55
C ALA A 113 18.87 8.59 12.43
N GLN A 114 20.00 8.15 12.98
CA GLN A 114 20.53 6.79 12.79
C GLN A 114 19.86 5.73 13.68
N THR A 115 19.26 6.15 14.80
CA THR A 115 18.68 5.23 15.79
C THR A 115 17.25 5.63 16.17
N ALA A 116 16.49 4.68 16.69
CA ALA A 116 15.19 4.94 17.29
C ALA A 116 15.35 5.46 18.74
N SER A 117 16.01 6.60 18.90
CA SER A 117 16.37 7.17 20.21
C SER A 117 15.35 8.20 20.71
N PRO A 118 15.40 8.59 22.00
CA PRO A 118 14.64 9.74 22.51
C PRO A 118 14.81 10.99 21.63
N GLU A 119 16.03 11.30 21.19
CA GLU A 119 16.34 12.45 20.34
C GLU A 119 15.62 12.38 18.99
N TYR A 120 15.51 11.19 18.39
CA TYR A 120 14.72 10.98 17.17
C TYR A 120 13.25 11.31 17.38
N PHE A 121 12.64 10.80 18.46
CA PHE A 121 11.22 11.00 18.75
C PHE A 121 10.90 12.43 19.21
N ILE A 122 11.83 13.09 19.91
CA ILE A 122 11.75 14.51 20.23
C ILE A 122 11.78 15.33 18.94
N HIS A 123 12.75 15.07 18.05
CA HIS A 123 12.82 15.74 16.75
C HIS A 123 11.56 15.52 15.91
N ASN A 124 10.97 14.32 15.94
CA ASN A 124 9.68 14.07 15.30
C ASN A 124 8.54 14.95 15.86
N THR A 125 8.55 15.25 17.16
CA THR A 125 7.49 16.03 17.81
C THR A 125 7.62 17.54 17.55
N THR A 126 8.86 18.04 17.39
CA THR A 126 9.16 19.46 17.20
C THR A 126 9.31 19.85 15.72
N GLY A 127 9.75 18.91 14.88
CA GLY A 127 9.92 19.09 13.45
C GLY A 127 8.65 18.82 12.63
N MET A 128 8.68 19.29 11.38
CA MET A 128 7.62 19.08 10.40
C MET A 128 7.59 17.62 9.91
N VAL A 129 6.40 17.10 9.65
CA VAL A 129 6.21 15.76 9.08
C VAL A 129 6.31 15.82 7.56
N LEU A 130 7.36 15.24 7.00
CA LEU A 130 7.70 15.14 5.57
C LEU A 130 7.03 13.93 4.91
N PHE A 131 5.71 13.82 5.02
CA PHE A 131 4.97 12.63 4.57
C PHE A 131 4.96 12.49 3.04
N HIS A 132 4.73 13.58 2.30
CA HIS A 132 4.73 13.59 0.84
C HIS A 132 6.06 13.11 0.27
N GLN A 133 7.18 13.58 0.83
CA GLN A 133 8.53 13.16 0.44
C GLN A 133 8.77 11.67 0.67
N ALA A 134 8.25 11.11 1.77
CA ALA A 134 8.36 9.69 2.04
C ALA A 134 7.47 8.85 1.10
N VAL A 135 6.26 9.33 0.79
CA VAL A 135 5.34 8.65 -0.14
C VAL A 135 5.91 8.57 -1.55
N LEU A 136 6.60 9.61 -2.03
CA LEU A 136 7.24 9.61 -3.35
C LEU A 136 8.37 8.57 -3.50
N GLN A 137 8.89 8.03 -2.39
CA GLN A 137 9.91 6.98 -2.40
C GLN A 137 9.31 5.57 -2.51
N ILE A 138 7.98 5.43 -2.44
CA ILE A 138 7.31 4.13 -2.56
C ILE A 138 7.46 3.62 -4.00
N PRO A 139 7.90 2.37 -4.22
CA PRO A 139 8.04 1.82 -5.56
C PRO A 139 6.68 1.66 -6.26
N ARG A 140 6.72 1.61 -7.59
CA ARG A 140 5.53 1.27 -8.40
C ARG A 140 5.03 -0.13 -8.06
N ASP A 141 3.73 -0.33 -8.20
CA ASP A 141 3.01 -1.59 -7.94
C ASP A 141 3.10 -2.09 -6.48
N ALA A 142 3.53 -1.23 -5.56
CA ALA A 142 3.54 -1.55 -4.14
C ALA A 142 2.13 -1.73 -3.58
N ILE A 143 2.03 -2.56 -2.53
CA ILE A 143 0.84 -2.64 -1.68
C ILE A 143 1.13 -1.86 -0.40
N VAL A 144 0.46 -0.73 -0.23
CA VAL A 144 0.57 0.15 0.93
C VAL A 144 -0.53 -0.18 1.92
N ILE A 145 -0.14 -0.58 3.12
CA ILE A 145 -1.06 -0.92 4.21
C ILE A 145 -1.00 0.17 5.27
N GLU A 146 -2.09 0.90 5.46
CA GLU A 146 -2.22 1.88 6.53
C GLU A 146 -2.59 1.19 7.84
N ILE A 147 -1.65 1.25 8.78
CA ILE A 147 -1.79 0.74 10.14
C ILE A 147 -2.30 1.88 11.02
N GLY A 148 -3.60 1.85 11.32
CA GLY A 148 -4.24 2.83 12.19
C GLY A 148 -5.71 2.50 12.42
N PRO A 149 -6.35 3.13 13.42
CA PRO A 149 -7.75 2.86 13.75
C PRO A 149 -8.75 3.41 12.71
N HIS A 150 -8.27 4.14 11.71
CA HIS A 150 -9.06 4.65 10.59
C HIS A 150 -8.14 4.98 9.41
N GLY A 151 -8.57 4.62 8.19
CA GLY A 151 -7.88 4.96 6.94
C GLY A 151 -7.92 6.44 6.54
N LEU A 152 -7.17 7.29 7.24
CA LEU A 152 -7.07 8.74 6.97
C LEU A 152 -6.07 9.05 5.85
N LEU A 153 -4.97 8.31 5.78
CA LEU A 153 -3.84 8.60 4.88
C LEU A 153 -3.93 7.84 3.55
N SER A 154 -4.66 6.73 3.51
CA SER A 154 -4.85 5.93 2.28
C SER A 154 -5.34 6.76 1.09
N PRO A 155 -6.33 7.69 1.23
CA PRO A 155 -6.72 8.57 0.14
C PRO A 155 -5.63 9.55 -0.30
N VAL A 156 -4.79 10.02 0.64
CA VAL A 156 -3.67 10.93 0.37
C VAL A 156 -2.56 10.23 -0.43
N VAL A 157 -2.23 9.00 -0.03
CA VAL A 157 -1.27 8.15 -0.74
C VAL A 157 -1.75 7.86 -2.17
N LYS A 158 -3.02 7.46 -2.34
CA LYS A 158 -3.61 7.21 -3.67
C LYS A 158 -3.58 8.44 -4.57
N ARG A 159 -3.83 9.62 -4.01
CA ARG A 159 -3.77 10.88 -4.78
C ARG A 159 -2.33 11.20 -5.20
N THR A 160 -1.36 10.96 -4.32
CA THR A 160 0.05 11.26 -4.58
C THR A 160 0.68 10.33 -5.61
N MET A 161 0.35 9.03 -5.56
CA MET A 161 0.98 8.00 -6.38
C MET A 161 0.14 7.57 -7.60
N GLU A 162 -1.05 8.16 -7.76
CA GLU A 162 -2.03 7.83 -8.80
C GLU A 162 -2.39 6.34 -8.82
N ASN A 163 -2.74 5.78 -9.99
CA ASN A 163 -3.13 4.38 -10.16
C ASN A 163 -1.95 3.38 -10.10
N ASN A 164 -0.76 3.83 -9.69
CA ASN A 164 0.46 3.02 -9.70
C ASN A 164 0.65 2.16 -8.44
N LEU A 165 -0.32 2.10 -7.53
CA LEU A 165 -0.22 1.27 -6.33
C LEU A 165 -1.59 0.84 -5.78
N THR A 166 -1.58 -0.17 -4.91
CA THR A 166 -2.74 -0.54 -4.09
C THR A 166 -2.57 0.02 -2.68
N SER A 167 -3.48 0.88 -2.22
CA SER A 167 -3.47 1.40 -0.85
C SER A 167 -4.74 0.99 -0.09
N LEU A 168 -4.53 0.39 1.09
CA LEU A 168 -5.55 -0.25 1.91
C LEU A 168 -5.40 0.19 3.37
N SER A 169 -6.52 0.50 4.03
CA SER A 169 -6.57 0.74 5.47
C SER A 169 -7.02 -0.49 6.23
N LEU A 170 -6.46 -0.77 7.40
CA LEU A 170 -6.84 -1.96 8.18
C LEU A 170 -8.12 -1.78 9.00
N MET A 171 -8.48 -0.56 9.36
CA MET A 171 -9.69 -0.25 10.15
C MET A 171 -10.43 0.97 9.62
N ARG A 172 -11.71 1.07 9.95
CA ARG A 172 -12.55 2.21 9.63
C ARG A 172 -13.35 2.64 10.87
N ARG A 173 -13.16 3.90 11.26
CA ARG A 173 -13.93 4.52 12.34
C ARG A 173 -15.43 4.44 12.03
N ASN A 174 -16.22 4.13 13.06
CA ASN A 174 -17.68 3.97 12.99
C ASN A 174 -18.14 2.89 11.99
N HIS A 175 -17.31 1.90 11.70
CA HIS A 175 -17.73 0.72 10.93
C HIS A 175 -18.27 -0.34 11.89
N ASP A 176 -19.44 -0.89 11.56
CA ASP A 176 -20.18 -1.82 12.42
C ASP A 176 -19.40 -3.11 12.69
N ASP A 177 -18.64 -3.59 11.70
CA ASP A 177 -17.79 -4.77 11.81
C ASP A 177 -16.36 -4.49 11.32
N ASN A 178 -15.47 -4.08 12.23
CA ASN A 178 -14.06 -3.87 11.88
C ASN A 178 -13.29 -5.19 11.68
N ILE A 179 -13.76 -6.32 12.21
CA ILE A 179 -13.13 -7.63 12.01
C ILE A 179 -13.33 -8.06 10.56
N GLY A 180 -14.57 -8.03 10.07
CA GLY A 180 -14.89 -8.29 8.66
C GLY A 180 -14.21 -7.30 7.72
N PHE A 181 -14.13 -6.02 8.08
CA PHE A 181 -13.40 -5.01 7.30
C PHE A 181 -11.91 -5.34 7.19
N PHE A 182 -11.27 -5.70 8.31
CA PHE A 182 -9.87 -6.10 8.36
C PHE A 182 -9.61 -7.34 7.50
N LEU A 183 -10.39 -8.42 7.70
CA LEU A 183 -10.25 -9.67 6.94
C LEU A 183 -10.50 -9.45 5.44
N SER A 184 -11.46 -8.60 5.08
CA SER A 184 -11.73 -8.24 3.69
C SER A 184 -10.53 -7.54 3.04
N ASN A 185 -9.85 -6.65 3.76
CA ASN A 185 -8.66 -5.98 3.23
C ASN A 185 -7.42 -6.89 3.21
N LEU A 186 -7.29 -7.85 4.13
CA LEU A 186 -6.29 -8.92 3.99
C LEU A 186 -6.56 -9.79 2.76
N GLY A 187 -7.82 -10.12 2.49
CA GLY A 187 -8.20 -10.82 1.25
C GLY A 187 -7.80 -10.04 0.00
N LYS A 188 -7.97 -8.70 -0.01
CA LYS A 188 -7.50 -7.86 -1.11
C LYS A 188 -5.98 -7.88 -1.26
N CYS A 189 -5.23 -7.89 -0.16
CA CYS A 189 -3.79 -8.08 -0.19
C CYS A 189 -3.42 -9.42 -0.85
N TYR A 190 -4.11 -10.51 -0.48
CA TYR A 190 -3.91 -11.83 -1.07
C TYR A 190 -4.19 -11.85 -2.58
N LEU A 191 -5.30 -11.25 -3.02
CA LEU A 191 -5.63 -11.11 -4.44
C LEU A 191 -4.62 -10.26 -5.23
N LYS A 192 -3.79 -9.47 -4.54
CA LYS A 192 -2.70 -8.69 -5.13
C LYS A 192 -1.34 -9.39 -5.07
N GLY A 193 -1.31 -10.66 -4.65
CA GLY A 193 -0.11 -11.51 -4.66
C GLY A 193 0.66 -11.54 -3.34
N LEU A 194 0.13 -10.96 -2.26
CA LEU A 194 0.73 -11.16 -0.94
C LEU A 194 0.36 -12.53 -0.38
N ASP A 195 1.36 -13.32 -0.04
CA ASP A 195 1.15 -14.55 0.71
C ASP A 195 0.79 -14.22 2.16
N ILE A 196 -0.47 -14.45 2.51
CA ILE A 196 -1.02 -14.19 3.83
C ILE A 196 -1.64 -15.49 4.32
N ASN A 197 -1.15 -15.96 5.46
CA ASN A 197 -1.73 -17.10 6.14
C ASN A 197 -2.81 -16.62 7.12
N PRO A 198 -4.12 -16.70 6.78
CA PRO A 198 -5.18 -16.28 7.70
C PRO A 198 -5.27 -17.17 8.94
N MET A 199 -4.74 -18.41 8.90
CA MET A 199 -4.78 -19.32 10.04
C MET A 199 -3.94 -18.83 11.22
N ALA A 200 -2.94 -17.97 10.98
CA ALA A 200 -2.13 -17.36 12.03
C ALA A 200 -2.93 -16.42 12.96
N LEU A 201 -4.14 -16.01 12.54
CA LEU A 201 -5.04 -15.17 13.34
C LEU A 201 -5.90 -15.97 14.32
N HIS A 202 -5.90 -17.30 14.21
CA HIS A 202 -6.74 -18.20 15.00
C HIS A 202 -5.87 -19.18 15.79
N PRO A 203 -6.43 -19.82 16.84
CA PRO A 203 -5.75 -20.91 17.52
C PRO A 203 -5.31 -22.00 16.52
N PRO A 204 -4.14 -22.64 16.73
CA PRO A 204 -3.69 -23.73 15.88
C PRO A 204 -4.74 -24.84 15.76
N VAL A 205 -4.96 -25.32 14.55
CA VAL A 205 -5.82 -26.48 14.29
C VAL A 205 -5.10 -27.75 14.72
N SER A 206 -5.80 -28.63 15.43
CA SER A 206 -5.29 -29.96 15.78
C SER A 206 -5.43 -30.91 14.60
N PHE A 207 -4.35 -31.61 14.28
CA PHE A 207 -4.30 -32.63 13.24
C PHE A 207 -4.12 -34.02 13.85
N PRO A 208 -4.67 -35.09 13.23
CA PRO A 208 -5.43 -35.09 11.97
C PRO A 208 -6.84 -34.49 12.11
N VAL A 209 -7.41 -34.02 11.01
CA VAL A 209 -8.77 -33.45 10.99
C VAL A 209 -9.83 -34.54 11.25
N PRO A 210 -11.02 -34.18 11.79
CA PRO A 210 -12.11 -35.14 11.97
C PRO A 210 -12.52 -35.84 10.67
N LEU A 211 -12.93 -37.11 10.76
CA LEU A 211 -13.33 -37.94 9.60
C LEU A 211 -14.45 -37.33 8.74
N LYS A 212 -15.30 -36.47 9.33
CA LYS A 212 -16.41 -35.80 8.62
C LYS A 212 -15.98 -34.50 7.93
N THR A 213 -14.70 -34.14 7.96
CA THR A 213 -14.20 -32.92 7.31
C THR A 213 -14.35 -33.06 5.79
N PRO A 214 -15.06 -32.13 5.12
CA PRO A 214 -15.23 -32.18 3.67
C PRO A 214 -13.90 -32.13 2.92
N MET A 215 -13.80 -32.87 1.82
CA MET A 215 -12.65 -32.82 0.92
C MET A 215 -12.67 -31.52 0.09
N ILE A 216 -11.50 -30.94 -0.17
CA ILE A 216 -11.35 -29.75 -1.03
C ILE A 216 -11.35 -30.09 -2.53
N SER A 217 -11.11 -31.35 -2.89
CA SER A 217 -11.01 -31.81 -4.30
C SER A 217 -12.18 -31.37 -5.21
N PRO A 218 -13.46 -31.38 -4.77
CA PRO A 218 -14.57 -30.90 -5.60
C PRO A 218 -14.51 -29.41 -5.97
N LEU A 219 -13.79 -28.60 -5.20
CA LEU A 219 -13.57 -27.18 -5.50
C LEU A 219 -12.44 -27.00 -6.53
N ILE A 220 -11.45 -27.90 -6.51
CA ILE A 220 -10.30 -27.85 -7.40
C ILE A 220 -10.66 -28.29 -8.82
N SER A 221 -11.56 -29.27 -8.98
CA SER A 221 -11.95 -29.77 -10.32
C SER A 221 -12.59 -28.70 -11.22
N LYS A 222 -13.15 -27.64 -10.63
CA LYS A 222 -13.70 -26.49 -11.36
C LYS A 222 -12.70 -25.35 -11.54
N ALA A 223 -11.53 -25.44 -10.91
CA ALA A 223 -10.52 -24.37 -10.89
C ALA A 223 -9.48 -24.48 -12.01
N TRP A 224 -9.30 -25.69 -12.56
CA TRP A 224 -8.38 -25.90 -13.68
C TRP A 224 -9.00 -25.48 -15.00
N ASP A 225 -8.18 -24.88 -15.85
CA ASP A 225 -8.52 -24.63 -17.24
C ASP A 225 -8.35 -25.92 -18.06
N HIS A 226 -9.47 -26.56 -18.36
CA HIS A 226 -9.55 -27.77 -19.18
C HIS A 226 -9.84 -27.47 -20.67
N THR A 227 -9.61 -26.24 -21.14
CA THR A 227 -9.79 -25.90 -22.56
C THR A 227 -8.84 -26.66 -23.48
N ALA A 228 -7.63 -26.97 -23.00
CA ALA A 228 -6.69 -27.82 -23.71
C ALA A 228 -7.04 -29.30 -23.51
N SER A 229 -7.15 -30.03 -24.62
CA SER A 229 -7.29 -31.48 -24.61
C SER A 229 -5.95 -32.13 -24.93
N TRP A 230 -5.64 -33.22 -24.24
CA TRP A 230 -4.43 -34.00 -24.45
C TRP A 230 -4.83 -35.36 -25.00
N TYR A 231 -3.98 -35.92 -25.87
CA TYR A 231 -4.21 -37.24 -26.40
C TYR A 231 -4.26 -38.28 -25.26
N VAL A 232 -5.36 -39.03 -25.22
CA VAL A 232 -5.54 -40.17 -24.32
C VAL A 232 -5.42 -41.44 -25.15
N PRO A 233 -4.45 -42.32 -24.83
CA PRO A 233 -4.31 -43.60 -25.52
C PRO A 233 -5.63 -44.38 -25.53
N LYS A 234 -6.04 -44.82 -26.71
CA LYS A 234 -7.24 -45.62 -26.95
C LYS A 234 -6.86 -47.09 -27.07
N PHE A 235 -7.83 -47.96 -26.85
CA PHE A 235 -7.63 -49.41 -26.98
C PHE A 235 -7.09 -49.83 -28.37
N SER A 236 -7.51 -49.14 -29.43
CA SER A 236 -7.03 -49.34 -30.81
C SER A 236 -5.53 -49.10 -30.98
N ASP A 237 -4.93 -48.29 -30.11
CA ASP A 237 -3.51 -47.97 -30.19
C ASP A 237 -2.64 -49.15 -29.73
N TYR A 238 -3.22 -50.09 -28.98
CA TYR A 238 -2.54 -51.27 -28.44
C TYR A 238 -2.92 -52.59 -29.13
N CYS A 239 -4.15 -52.71 -29.63
CA CYS A 239 -4.64 -53.94 -30.25
C CYS A 239 -4.59 -53.85 -31.78
N ARG A 240 -3.42 -54.16 -32.36
CA ARG A 240 -3.25 -54.30 -33.81
C ARG A 240 -3.17 -55.79 -34.18
N SER A 241 -4.06 -56.28 -35.04
CA SER A 241 -3.92 -57.59 -35.67
C SER A 241 -2.86 -57.48 -36.77
N GLY A 242 -1.84 -58.35 -36.73
CA GLY A 242 -0.69 -58.29 -37.64
C GLY A 242 -1.10 -58.39 -39.11
N ASP A 243 -0.76 -57.33 -39.87
CA ASP A 243 -0.41 -57.28 -41.31
C ASP A 243 -0.54 -55.86 -41.90
N THR A 244 -0.96 -54.84 -41.12
CA THR A 244 -1.08 -53.44 -41.57
C THR A 244 -0.18 -52.46 -40.82
N VAL A 245 0.34 -51.44 -41.53
CA VAL A 245 1.10 -50.31 -40.96
C VAL A 245 0.34 -49.02 -41.25
N ASP A 246 -0.20 -48.40 -40.19
CA ASP A 246 -0.90 -47.13 -40.28
C ASP A 246 0.04 -45.98 -39.91
N PHE A 247 0.09 -44.93 -40.75
CA PHE A 247 0.80 -43.69 -40.48
C PHE A 247 -0.22 -42.56 -40.24
N LEU A 248 -0.13 -41.92 -39.08
CA LEU A 248 -0.89 -40.70 -38.79
C LEU A 248 -0.04 -39.50 -39.21
N LEU A 249 -0.51 -38.76 -40.21
CA LEU A 249 0.16 -37.54 -40.68
C LEU A 249 -0.57 -36.34 -40.08
N ASP A 250 0.04 -35.72 -39.07
CA ASP A 250 -0.42 -34.46 -38.52
C ASP A 250 0.29 -33.30 -39.21
N ILE A 251 -0.48 -32.48 -39.92
CA ILE A 251 -0.01 -31.34 -40.72
C ILE A 251 -0.41 -29.99 -40.09
N GLU A 252 -0.90 -29.99 -38.85
CA GLU A 252 -1.16 -28.76 -38.11
C GLU A 252 0.13 -27.97 -37.86
N LYS A 253 -0.03 -26.70 -37.50
CA LYS A 253 1.08 -25.80 -37.22
C LYS A 253 1.90 -26.34 -36.03
N ASP A 254 3.22 -26.34 -36.16
CA ASP A 254 4.18 -26.89 -35.20
C ASP A 254 4.16 -28.44 -35.08
N ALA A 255 3.44 -29.15 -35.95
CA ALA A 255 3.45 -30.62 -36.04
C ALA A 255 4.58 -31.16 -36.93
N GLU A 256 4.93 -32.44 -36.79
CA GLU A 256 6.05 -33.10 -37.48
C GLU A 256 5.97 -32.96 -39.01
N PHE A 257 4.76 -32.99 -39.59
CA PHE A 257 4.55 -32.93 -41.03
C PHE A 257 3.97 -31.59 -41.51
N GLU A 258 4.10 -30.49 -40.75
CA GLU A 258 3.62 -29.15 -41.12
C GLU A 258 4.07 -28.74 -42.54
N GLY A 259 5.31 -29.07 -42.92
CA GLY A 259 5.85 -28.75 -44.25
C GLY A 259 5.08 -29.36 -45.42
N MET A 260 4.30 -30.42 -45.20
CA MET A 260 3.43 -31.03 -46.21
C MET A 260 2.19 -30.17 -46.50
N ALA A 261 1.75 -29.31 -45.59
CA ALA A 261 0.62 -28.41 -45.81
C ALA A 261 0.89 -27.41 -46.96
N GLY A 262 2.17 -27.10 -47.24
CA GLY A 262 2.59 -26.26 -48.37
C GLY A 262 2.47 -26.93 -49.74
N HIS A 263 2.27 -28.25 -49.80
CA HIS A 263 2.15 -29.01 -51.04
C HIS A 263 0.71 -28.96 -51.59
N VAL A 264 0.30 -27.78 -52.09
CA VAL A 264 -1.04 -27.53 -52.63
C VAL A 264 -1.05 -27.68 -54.16
N VAL A 265 -1.71 -28.73 -54.67
CA VAL A 265 -1.92 -28.93 -56.12
C VAL A 265 -3.22 -28.26 -56.53
N LYS A 266 -3.15 -27.13 -57.26
CA LYS A 266 -4.34 -26.48 -57.83
C LYS A 266 -4.79 -27.23 -59.09
N TYR A 267 -5.99 -27.78 -59.07
CA TYR A 267 -6.65 -28.24 -60.29
C TYR A 267 -7.22 -27.03 -61.03
N PHE A 268 -6.69 -26.73 -62.21
CA PHE A 268 -7.37 -25.84 -63.14
C PHE A 268 -8.53 -26.62 -63.77
N GLN A 269 -9.77 -26.26 -63.44
CA GLN A 269 -10.90 -26.64 -64.28
C GLN A 269 -10.76 -25.84 -65.58
N CYS A 270 -10.45 -26.52 -66.69
CA CYS A 270 -10.60 -25.92 -68.01
C CYS A 270 -12.08 -25.62 -68.26
N GLU A 271 -12.38 -24.36 -68.61
CA GLU A 271 -13.64 -23.94 -69.23
C GLU A 271 -13.85 -24.61 -70.60
#